data_AF-A0A5Y8ILH9-F1
#
_entry.id   AF-A0A5Y8ILH9-F1
#
_cell.length_a   1.000
_cell.length_b   1.000
_cell.length_c   1.000
_cell.angle_alpha   90.00
_cell.angle_beta   90.00
_cell.angle_gamma   90.00
#
_symmetry.space_group_name_H-M   'P 1'
#
loop_
_entity.id
_entity.type
_entity.pdbx_description
1 polymer ?
#
loop_
_entity_poly.entity_id
_entity_poly.type
_entity_poly.pdbx_seq_one_letter_code
_entity_poly.pdbx_strand_id
1 'polypeptide(L)' 'MLEVYTSPKDILRPIAIALEAAQFIVLDPNGKDLAADLIAWAQETAAHAANAHNGQGNDNA' A
#
# COMPACT_ATOMS: atom_id res chain seq x y z
N MET A 1 17.59 4.76 -0.41
CA MET A 1 17.23 4.27 -1.76
C MET A 1 15.88 3.61 -1.58
N LEU A 2 14.78 4.27 -1.98
CA LEU A 2 13.46 3.65 -1.95
C LEU A 2 13.54 2.48 -2.93
N GLU A 3 13.41 1.26 -2.44
CA GLU A 3 13.27 0.07 -3.28
C GLU A 3 12.02 0.29 -4.14
N VAL A 4 12.24 0.73 -5.37
CA VAL A 4 11.19 0.83 -6.37
C VAL A 4 10.77 -0.61 -6.63
N TYR A 5 9.62 -1.00 -6.07
CA TYR A 5 9.05 -2.33 -6.26
C TYR A 5 8.98 -2.62 -7.76
N THR A 6 9.84 -3.54 -8.22
CA THR A 6 10.10 -3.80 -9.64
C THR A 6 8.88 -4.42 -10.34
N SER A 7 7.94 -4.95 -9.56
CA SER A 7 6.68 -5.50 -10.07
C SER A 7 5.50 -5.14 -9.14
N PRO A 8 4.31 -4.84 -9.69
CA PRO A 8 3.10 -4.57 -8.88
C PRO A 8 2.75 -5.68 -7.88
N LYS A 9 3.21 -6.92 -8.12
CA LYS A 9 3.02 -8.04 -7.17
C LYS A 9 3.87 -7.92 -5.92
N ASP A 10 5.00 -7.22 -5.98
CA ASP A 10 5.94 -7.10 -4.85
C ASP A 10 5.40 -6.13 -3.79
N ILE A 11 4.49 -5.22 -4.18
CA ILE A 11 3.83 -4.29 -3.26
C ILE A 11 2.62 -4.90 -2.54
N LEU A 12 2.04 -5.99 -3.07
CA LEU A 12 0.87 -6.64 -2.47
C LEU A 12 1.18 -7.19 -1.08
N ARG A 13 2.39 -7.70 -0.87
CA ARG A 13 2.80 -8.29 0.41
C ARG A 13 2.96 -7.23 1.52
N PRO A 14 3.65 -6.09 1.30
CA PRO A 14 3.62 -4.96 2.22
C PRO A 14 2.22 -4.44 2.54
N ILE A 15 1.35 -4.29 1.52
CA ILE A 15 -0.05 -3.84 1.71
C ILE A 15 -0.80 -4.82 2.61
N ALA A 16 -0.69 -6.13 2.37
CA ALA A 16 -1.36 -7.14 3.18
C ALA A 16 -0.89 -7.10 4.64
N ILE A 17 0.41 -6.96 4.88
CA ILE A 17 0.99 -6.87 6.23
C ILE A 17 0.47 -5.62 6.97
N ALA A 18 0.39 -4.47 6.30
CA ALA A 18 -0.13 -3.25 6.91
C ALA A 18 -1.61 -3.38 7.29
N LEU A 19 -2.42 -4.00 6.43
CA LEU A 19 -3.84 -4.25 6.70
C LEU A 19 -4.05 -5.29 7.81
N GLU A 20 -3.21 -6.33 7.88
CA GLU A 20 -3.22 -7.28 9.01
C GLU A 20 -2.85 -6.57 10.32
N ALA A 21 -1.78 -5.76 10.33
CA ALA A 21 -1.37 -5.01 11.50
C ALA A 21 -2.47 -4.05 11.99
N ALA A 22 -3.13 -3.34 11.09
CA ALA A 22 -4.22 -2.42 11.43
C ALA A 22 -5.37 -3.13 12.17
N GLN A 23 -5.70 -4.36 11.78
CA GLN A 23 -6.76 -5.16 12.44
C GLN A 23 -6.43 -5.53 13.88
N PHE A 24 -5.15 -5.73 14.22
CA PHE A 24 -4.73 -5.98 15.59
C PHE A 24 -4.58 -4.69 16.38
N ILE A 25 -4.03 -3.64 15.77
CA ILE A 25 -3.76 -2.36 16.42
C ILE A 25 -5.06 -1.65 16.83
N VAL A 26 -6.13 -1.75 16.03
CA VAL A 26 -7.41 -1.10 16.35
C VAL A 26 -8.07 -1.65 17.63
N LEU A 27 -7.64 -2.82 18.10
CA LEU A 27 -8.09 -3.39 19.37
C LEU A 27 -7.52 -2.65 20.58
N ASP A 28 -6.41 -1.92 20.41
CA ASP A 28 -5.87 -1.00 21.42
C ASP A 28 -6.69 0.30 21.40
N PRO A 29 -7.21 0.77 22.55
CA PRO A 29 -7.90 2.05 22.67
C PRO A 29 -7.12 3.26 22.10
N ASN A 30 -5.78 3.21 22.14
CA ASN A 30 -4.88 4.24 21.63
C ASN A 30 -4.39 3.97 20.19
N GLY A 31 -4.67 2.78 19.64
CA GLY A 31 -4.16 2.35 18.34
C GLY A 31 -4.98 2.84 17.14
N LYS A 32 -6.14 3.46 17.38
CA LYS A 32 -7.11 3.81 16.30
C LYS A 32 -6.51 4.72 15.23
N ASP A 33 -5.74 5.73 15.63
CA ASP A 33 -5.12 6.67 14.70
C ASP A 33 -4.06 5.95 13.84
N LEU A 34 -3.21 5.14 14.46
CA LEU A 34 -2.19 4.36 13.75
C LEU A 34 -2.82 3.31 12.81
N ALA A 35 -3.92 2.67 13.20
CA ALA A 35 -4.65 1.75 12.34
C ALA A 35 -5.25 2.46 11.12
N ALA A 36 -5.78 3.67 11.31
CA ALA A 36 -6.29 4.49 10.21
C ALA A 36 -5.16 4.92 9.25
N ASP A 37 -4.01 5.32 9.77
CA ASP A 37 -2.84 5.70 8.96
C ASP A 37 -2.32 4.53 8.13
N LEU A 38 -2.28 3.31 8.70
CA LEU A 38 -1.88 2.10 7.97
C LEU A 38 -2.85 1.73 6.84
N ILE A 39 -4.15 1.92 7.05
CA ILE A 39 -5.18 1.69 6.02
C ILE A 39 -5.07 2.75 4.92
N ALA A 40 -4.89 4.02 5.27
CA ALA A 40 -4.71 5.10 4.30
C ALA A 40 -3.46 4.88 3.45
N TRP A 41 -2.32 4.56 4.09
CA TRP A 41 -1.08 4.21 3.41
C TRP A 41 -1.26 3.03 2.44
N ALA A 42 -1.96 1.97 2.86
CA ALA A 42 -2.22 0.80 2.03
C ALA A 42 -3.04 1.16 0.77
N GLN A 43 -4.04 2.03 0.91
CA GLN A 43 -4.86 2.51 -0.19
C GLN A 43 -4.07 3.37 -1.19
N GLU A 44 -3.31 4.33 -0.68
CA GLU A 44 -2.45 5.19 -1.51
C GLU A 44 -1.42 4.35 -2.27
N THR A 45 -0.78 3.41 -1.58
CA THR A 45 0.21 2.51 -2.17
C THR A 45 -0.39 1.62 -3.26
N ALA A 46 -1.61 1.10 -3.05
CA ALA A 46 -2.33 0.35 -4.08
C ALA A 46 -2.67 1.21 -5.30
N ALA A 47 -3.10 2.46 -5.09
CA ALA A 47 -3.39 3.41 -6.17
C ALA A 47 -2.12 3.76 -6.96
N HIS A 48 -1.01 3.99 -6.27
CA HIS A 48 0.29 4.24 -6.90
C HIS A 48 0.76 3.05 -7.74
N ALA A 49 0.64 1.82 -7.23
CA ALA A 49 1.00 0.62 -7.97
C ALA A 49 0.12 0.41 -9.22
N ALA A 50 -1.19 0.68 -9.12
CA ALA A 50 -2.11 0.61 -10.25
C ALA A 50 -1.77 1.67 -11.32
N ASN A 51 -1.47 2.90 -10.92
CA ASN A 51 -1.10 3.98 -11.84
C ASN A 51 0.25 3.73 -12.52
N ALA A 52 1.23 3.20 -11.80
CA ALA A 52 2.53 2.81 -12.36
C ALA A 52 2.39 1.71 -13.43
N HIS A 53 1.45 0.77 -13.24
CA HIS A 53 1.15 -0.24 -14.23
C HIS A 53 0.48 0.34 -15.50
N ASN A 54 -0.41 1.34 -15.33
CA ASN A 54 -1.12 1.96 -16.44
C ASN A 54 -0.26 2.95 -17.25
N GLY A 55 0.70 3.64 -16.62
CA GLY A 55 1.62 4.57 -17.28
C GLY A 55 2.56 3.90 -18.28
N GLN A 56 2.90 2.63 -18.08
CA GLN A 56 3.74 1.84 -18.98
C GLN A 56 3.04 1.44 -20.29
N GLY A 57 1.73 1.69 -20.42
CA GLY A 57 0.93 1.39 -21.61
C GLY A 57 0.79 2.52 -22.63
N ASN A 58 1.30 3.74 -22.35
CA ASN A 58 1.03 4.93 -23.18
C ASN A 58 2.26 5.55 -23.87
N ASP A 59 3.42 4.87 -23.84
CA ASP A 59 4.67 5.37 -24.43
C ASP A 59 4.95 4.81 -25.85
N ASN A 60 3.90 4.38 -26.57
CA ASN A 60 3.98 3.86 -27.96
C ASN A 60 2.90 4.50 -28.87
N ALA A 61 2.88 5.83 -28.99
CA ALA A 61 2.09 6.55 -29.99
C ALA A 61 2.98 7.46 -30.84
#